data_AF-A0A9P7EZ09-F1
#
_entry.id   AF-A0A9P7EZ09-F1
#
_cell.length_a   1.000
_cell.length_b   1.000
_cell.length_c   1.000
_cell.angle_alpha   90.00
_cell.angle_beta   90.00
_cell.angle_gamma   90.00
#
_symmetry.space_group_name_H-M   'P 1'
#
loop_
_entity.id
_entity.type
_entity.pdbx_description
1 polymer ?
#
loop_
_entity_poly.entity_id
_entity_poly.type
_entity_poly.pdbx_seq_one_letter_code
_entity_poly.pdbx_strand_id
1 'polypeptide(L)'
;MHAQDHSPSESNIRVSELGTVALLLSESKFTTVTLTRAFGSSVPFLLMHLPPPPPISSDSSVETTFGEVGSAFWNAALGGAQGRLRGELDVRWERDSGGGVRPGLWYRDKRVQNWTLDAHRSVFTLPRILIGD
;
A
#
# COMPACT_ATOMS: atom_id res chain seq x y z
N MET A 1 -54.46 -9.54 -8.83
CA MET A 1 -53.47 -8.99 -7.89
C MET A 1 -52.21 -9.83 -8.01
N HIS A 2 -51.17 -9.32 -8.67
CA HIS A 2 -49.86 -9.97 -8.76
C HIS A 2 -48.85 -8.97 -8.21
N ALA A 3 -48.17 -9.35 -7.13
CA ALA A 3 -47.10 -8.56 -6.54
C ALA A 3 -45.85 -8.71 -7.41
N GLN A 4 -45.34 -7.59 -7.92
CA GLN A 4 -44.00 -7.54 -8.52
C GLN A 4 -42.98 -7.57 -7.39
N ASP A 5 -42.21 -8.66 -7.36
CA ASP A 5 -41.04 -8.80 -6.51
C ASP A 5 -39.88 -8.05 -7.18
N HIS A 6 -39.64 -6.82 -6.73
CA HIS A 6 -38.50 -6.02 -7.17
C HIS A 6 -37.24 -6.52 -6.43
N SER A 7 -36.53 -7.48 -7.02
CA SER A 7 -35.16 -7.79 -6.59
C SER A 7 -34.27 -6.54 -6.73
N PRO A 8 -33.42 -6.23 -5.75
CA PRO A 8 -32.51 -5.10 -5.84
C PRO A 8 -31.43 -5.42 -6.88
N SER A 9 -31.45 -4.69 -7.98
CA SER A 9 -30.46 -4.78 -9.05
C SER A 9 -29.06 -4.57 -8.47
N GLU A 10 -28.20 -5.57 -8.67
CA GLU A 10 -26.77 -5.50 -8.43
C GLU A 10 -26.22 -4.17 -8.98
N SER A 11 -25.58 -3.42 -8.09
CA SER A 11 -25.05 -2.09 -8.39
C SER A 11 -24.03 -2.20 -9.51
N ASN A 12 -24.46 -1.83 -10.72
CA ASN A 12 -23.59 -1.60 -11.85
C ASN A 12 -22.77 -0.34 -11.55
N ILE A 13 -21.72 -0.49 -10.72
CA ILE A 13 -20.73 0.55 -10.44
C ILE A 13 -20.19 0.95 -11.80
N ARG A 14 -20.57 2.14 -12.27
CA ARG A 14 -20.09 2.64 -13.54
C ARG A 14 -18.59 2.78 -13.41
N VAL A 15 -17.83 1.93 -14.09
CA VAL A 15 -16.36 1.92 -14.08
C VAL A 15 -15.78 3.32 -14.38
N SER A 16 -16.53 4.18 -15.08
CA SER A 16 -16.21 5.60 -15.30
C SER A 16 -16.12 6.46 -14.03
N GLU A 17 -16.69 6.03 -12.91
CA GLU A 17 -16.65 6.71 -11.61
C GLU A 17 -15.38 6.34 -10.81
N LEU A 18 -14.78 5.18 -11.13
CA LEU A 18 -13.51 4.74 -10.58
C LEU A 18 -12.37 5.39 -11.39
N GLY A 19 -11.83 6.49 -10.88
CA GLY A 19 -10.74 7.21 -11.56
C GLY A 19 -9.54 6.30 -11.88
N THR A 20 -9.06 6.35 -13.12
CA THR A 20 -7.88 5.58 -13.55
C THR A 20 -6.59 6.20 -13.06
N VAL A 21 -5.67 5.35 -12.59
CA VAL A 21 -4.31 5.71 -12.17
C VAL A 21 -3.34 4.75 -12.86
N ALA A 22 -2.23 5.27 -13.35
CA ALA A 22 -1.14 4.47 -13.89
C ALA A 22 -0.15 4.11 -12.79
N LEU A 23 0.34 2.86 -12.82
CA LEU A 23 1.27 2.30 -11.84
C LEU A 23 2.52 1.79 -12.55
N LEU A 24 3.70 2.17 -12.05
CA LEU A 24 4.98 1.60 -12.48
C LEU A 24 5.66 0.94 -11.29
N LEU A 25 5.86 -0.38 -11.38
CA LEU A 25 6.57 -1.20 -10.41
C LEU A 25 7.95 -1.54 -10.96
N SER A 26 8.99 -1.45 -10.13
CA SER A 26 10.37 -1.76 -10.52
C SER A 26 11.16 -2.31 -9.36
N GLU A 27 11.99 -3.33 -9.60
CA GLU A 27 12.97 -3.80 -8.61
C GLU A 27 14.23 -2.93 -8.55
N SER A 28 14.43 -2.07 -9.55
CA SER A 28 15.51 -1.09 -9.58
C SER A 28 15.02 0.30 -9.18
N LYS A 29 15.91 1.10 -8.58
CA LYS A 29 15.66 2.51 -8.28
C LYS A 29 15.36 3.29 -9.57
N PHE A 30 14.44 4.25 -9.47
CA PHE A 30 14.13 5.15 -10.58
C PHE A 30 15.25 6.17 -10.77
N THR A 31 15.59 6.43 -12.03
CA THR A 31 16.56 7.47 -12.39
C THR A 31 15.94 8.86 -12.25
N THR A 32 16.77 9.89 -12.13
CA THR A 32 16.32 11.30 -12.16
C THR A 32 15.51 11.61 -13.41
N VAL A 33 15.91 11.10 -14.57
CA VAL A 33 15.18 11.31 -15.84
C VAL A 33 13.78 10.71 -15.78
N THR A 34 13.66 9.50 -15.22
CA THR A 34 12.35 8.84 -15.01
C THR A 34 11.47 9.66 -14.08
N LEU A 35 12.00 10.10 -12.94
CA LEU A 35 11.25 10.88 -11.95
C LEU A 35 10.80 12.22 -12.53
N THR A 36 11.68 12.96 -13.20
CA THR A 36 11.35 14.23 -13.86
C THR A 36 10.23 14.06 -14.88
N ARG A 37 10.30 13.00 -15.71
CA ARG A 37 9.26 12.73 -16.70
C ARG A 37 7.92 12.36 -16.06
N ALA A 38 7.95 11.56 -15.00
CA ALA A 38 6.75 11.19 -14.26
C ALA A 38 6.10 12.40 -13.58
N PHE A 39 6.88 13.26 -12.92
CA PHE A 39 6.38 14.45 -12.25
C PHE A 39 5.85 15.51 -13.23
N GLY A 40 6.38 15.59 -14.44
CA GLY A 40 5.86 16.46 -15.50
C GLY A 40 4.65 15.90 -16.27
N SER A 41 4.22 14.66 -15.99
CA SER A 41 3.09 14.02 -16.69
C SER A 41 1.74 14.53 -16.17
N SER A 42 0.75 14.66 -17.06
CA SER A 42 -0.65 14.92 -16.71
C SER A 42 -1.44 13.65 -16.35
N VAL A 43 -0.86 12.47 -16.57
CA VAL A 43 -1.47 11.20 -16.18
C VAL A 43 -1.29 11.01 -14.68
N PRO A 44 -2.34 10.71 -13.89
CA PRO A 44 -2.19 10.35 -12.47
C PRO A 44 -1.32 9.11 -12.34
N PHE A 45 -0.16 9.24 -11.70
CA PHE A 45 0.89 8.23 -11.77
C PHE A 45 1.48 7.91 -10.39
N LEU A 46 1.65 6.62 -10.09
CA LEU A 46 2.36 6.10 -8.93
C LEU A 46 3.57 5.27 -9.39
N LEU A 47 4.73 5.54 -8.80
CA LEU A 47 5.98 4.82 -9.01
C LEU A 47 6.33 4.12 -7.71
N MET A 48 6.62 2.82 -7.78
CA MET A 48 7.01 2.03 -6.62
C MET A 48 8.24 1.21 -6.92
N HIS A 49 9.25 1.37 -6.07
CA HIS A 49 10.46 0.57 -6.07
C HIS A 49 10.31 -0.53 -5.04
N LEU A 50 10.40 -1.77 -5.49
CA LEU A 50 10.28 -2.99 -4.69
C LEU A 50 11.60 -3.76 -4.78
N PRO A 51 12.59 -3.48 -3.93
CA PRO A 51 13.85 -4.21 -3.91
C PRO A 51 13.62 -5.73 -3.89
N PRO A 52 14.49 -6.52 -4.52
CA PRO A 52 14.44 -7.95 -4.40
C PRO A 52 14.59 -8.34 -2.92
N PRO A 53 13.93 -9.42 -2.47
CA PRO A 53 14.11 -9.92 -1.12
C PRO A 53 15.60 -10.27 -0.89
N PRO A 54 16.12 -10.07 0.33
CA PRO A 54 17.48 -10.48 0.65
C PRO A 54 17.64 -12.00 0.42
N PRO A 55 18.82 -12.45 -0.01
CA PRO A 55 19.09 -13.88 -0.15
C PRO A 55 18.85 -14.59 1.19
N ILE A 56 18.24 -15.76 1.13
CA ILE A 56 17.88 -16.56 2.30
C ILE A 56 19.17 -17.04 2.96
N SER A 57 19.66 -16.32 3.97
CA SER A 57 20.74 -16.77 4.82
C SER A 57 20.18 -17.83 5.79
N SER A 58 20.87 -18.96 5.94
CA SER A 58 20.44 -20.09 6.80
C SER A 58 20.33 -19.77 8.31
N ASP A 59 20.61 -18.53 8.71
CA ASP A 59 20.43 -18.06 10.08
C ASP A 59 18.97 -17.64 10.30
N SER A 60 18.21 -18.60 10.84
CA SER A 60 16.77 -18.53 11.19
C SER A 60 16.32 -17.39 12.13
N SER A 61 17.17 -16.41 12.44
CA SER A 61 16.83 -15.28 13.32
C SER A 61 16.52 -13.98 12.59
N VAL A 62 16.68 -13.92 11.26
CA VAL A 62 16.31 -12.74 10.47
C VAL A 62 14.95 -13.01 9.82
N GLU A 63 13.89 -12.54 10.47
CA GLU A 63 12.55 -12.51 9.91
C GLU A 63 12.65 -11.82 8.54
N THR A 64 12.55 -12.61 7.47
CA THR A 64 12.75 -12.11 6.11
C THR A 64 11.50 -11.32 5.77
N THR A 65 11.57 -9.99 5.87
CA THR A 65 10.49 -9.10 5.46
C THR A 65 10.36 -9.17 3.95
N PHE A 66 9.60 -10.14 3.45
CA PHE A 66 9.29 -10.24 2.02
C PHE A 66 8.60 -8.94 1.58
N GLY A 67 9.18 -8.24 0.61
CA GLY A 67 8.52 -7.15 -0.10
C GLY A 67 8.51 -5.79 0.61
N GLU A 68 9.58 -5.43 1.33
CA GLU A 68 9.70 -4.06 1.84
C GLU A 68 9.73 -3.05 0.70
N VAL A 69 8.80 -2.08 0.73
CA VAL A 69 8.74 -1.03 -0.30
C VAL A 69 9.96 -0.13 -0.14
N GLY A 70 10.88 -0.18 -1.11
CA GLY A 70 12.11 0.59 -1.05
C GLY A 70 11.87 2.09 -1.28
N SER A 71 10.95 2.46 -2.17
CA SER A 71 10.49 3.84 -2.34
C SER A 71 9.16 3.94 -3.06
N ALA A 72 8.41 5.01 -2.81
CA ALA A 72 7.17 5.31 -3.52
C ALA A 72 7.08 6.81 -3.84
N PHE A 73 6.61 7.15 -5.04
CA PHE A 73 6.45 8.52 -5.50
C PHE A 73 5.17 8.64 -6.33
N TRP A 74 4.48 9.77 -6.23
CA TRP A 74 3.40 10.12 -7.14
C TRP A 74 3.57 11.55 -7.68
N ASN A 75 2.90 11.85 -8.78
CA ASN A 75 2.90 13.20 -9.35
C ASN A 75 1.70 14.04 -8.89
N ALA A 76 1.69 15.33 -9.29
CA ALA A 76 0.63 16.27 -8.92
C ALA A 76 -0.74 15.89 -9.51
N ALA A 77 -0.78 15.22 -10.65
CA ALA A 77 -2.03 14.71 -11.23
C ALA A 77 -2.70 13.64 -10.35
N LEU A 78 -1.92 12.91 -9.55
CA LEU A 78 -2.42 11.97 -8.56
C LEU A 78 -2.62 12.64 -7.19
N GLY A 79 -1.56 13.17 -6.59
CA GLY A 79 -1.55 13.62 -5.19
C GLY A 79 -1.73 15.13 -4.97
N GLY A 80 -1.77 15.96 -6.01
CA GLY A 80 -1.95 17.41 -5.86
C GLY A 80 -3.36 17.80 -5.42
N ALA A 81 -3.55 19.07 -5.01
CA ALA A 81 -4.85 19.59 -4.58
C ALA A 81 -5.96 19.44 -5.63
N GLN A 82 -5.60 19.50 -6.91
CA GLN A 82 -6.51 19.28 -8.05
C GLN A 82 -6.36 17.87 -8.67
N GLY A 83 -5.51 17.03 -8.08
CA GLY A 83 -5.28 15.67 -8.51
C GLY A 83 -6.38 14.71 -8.08
N ARG A 84 -6.27 13.44 -8.51
CA ARG A 84 -7.27 12.40 -8.20
C ARG A 84 -7.51 12.20 -6.70
N LEU A 85 -6.46 12.35 -5.88
CA LEU A 85 -6.52 12.19 -4.43
C LEU A 85 -6.70 13.54 -3.69
N ARG A 86 -6.86 14.65 -4.43
CA ARG A 86 -7.17 15.99 -3.92
C ARG A 86 -6.23 16.53 -2.82
N GLY A 87 -5.00 16.02 -2.77
CA GLY A 87 -4.04 16.40 -1.71
C GLY A 87 -4.45 15.92 -0.32
N GLU A 88 -5.37 14.97 -0.21
CA GLU A 88 -5.76 14.41 1.10
C GLU A 88 -4.87 13.25 1.54
N LEU A 89 -4.11 12.68 0.60
CA LEU A 89 -3.16 11.59 0.84
C LEU A 89 -1.72 12.08 0.67
N ASP A 90 -0.85 11.61 1.56
CA ASP A 90 0.59 11.87 1.59
C ASP A 90 1.40 10.56 1.68
N VAL A 91 2.51 10.48 0.93
CA VAL A 91 3.57 9.50 1.21
C VAL A 91 4.61 10.18 2.10
N ARG A 92 4.86 9.61 3.28
CA ARG A 92 5.85 10.12 4.24
C ARG A 92 6.87 9.03 4.56
N TRP A 93 8.14 9.39 4.66
CA TRP A 93 9.19 8.44 5.01
C TRP A 93 9.26 8.26 6.52
N GLU A 94 9.13 7.02 6.96
CA GLU A 94 9.15 6.63 8.37
C GLU A 94 10.39 5.81 8.66
N ARG A 95 10.97 6.02 9.85
CA ARG A 95 12.03 5.16 10.38
C ARG A 95 11.37 4.04 11.18
N ASP A 96 11.78 2.81 10.94
CA ASP A 96 11.42 1.71 11.81
C ASP A 96 12.38 1.60 13.01
N SER A 97 11.99 0.77 13.99
CA SER A 97 12.81 0.50 15.17
C SER A 97 14.08 -0.30 14.88
N GLY A 98 14.19 -0.93 13.71
CA GLY A 98 15.36 -1.65 13.22
C GLY A 98 16.33 -0.78 12.41
N GLY A 99 16.04 0.51 12.24
CA GLY A 99 16.86 1.45 11.46
C GLY A 99 16.54 1.48 9.96
N GLY A 100 15.56 0.70 9.50
CA GLY A 100 15.00 0.77 8.15
C GLY A 100 14.25 2.07 7.90
N VAL A 101 14.16 2.45 6.62
CA VAL A 101 13.42 3.63 6.16
C VAL A 101 12.42 3.16 5.12
N ARG A 102 11.13 3.31 5.42
CA ARG A 102 10.05 2.85 4.54
C ARG A 102 9.03 3.96 4.27
N PRO A 103 8.35 3.95 3.12
CA PRO A 103 7.24 4.84 2.88
C PRO A 103 6.02 4.40 3.71
N GLY A 104 5.42 5.35 4.42
CA GLY A 104 4.11 5.25 5.05
C GLY A 104 3.09 6.11 4.32
N LEU A 105 1.83 5.68 4.33
CA LEU A 105 0.73 6.42 3.74
C LEU A 105 -0.06 7.16 4.84
N TRP A 106 -0.39 8.41 4.59
CA TRP A 106 -1.09 9.30 5.51
C TRP A 106 -2.31 9.89 4.83
N TYR A 107 -3.46 9.90 5.50
CA TYR A 107 -4.69 10.54 5.06
C TYR A 107 -5.07 11.63 6.04
N ARG A 108 -5.10 12.89 5.59
CA ARG A 108 -5.43 14.07 6.43
C ARG A 108 -4.67 14.06 7.77
N ASP A 109 -3.35 13.96 7.68
CA ASP A 109 -2.43 13.88 8.83
C ASP A 109 -2.64 12.69 9.78
N LYS A 110 -3.36 11.66 9.34
CA LYS A 110 -3.48 10.40 10.07
C LYS A 110 -2.83 9.27 9.29
N ARG A 111 -1.95 8.53 9.95
CA ARG A 111 -1.33 7.34 9.34
C ARG A 111 -2.41 6.32 8.98
N VAL A 112 -2.43 5.92 7.71
CA VAL A 112 -3.32 4.87 7.22
C VAL A 112 -2.84 3.55 7.81
N GLN A 113 -3.75 2.83 8.48
CA GLN A 113 -3.43 1.51 9.01
C GLN A 113 -3.30 0.50 7.87
N ASN A 114 -2.35 -0.42 8.01
CA ASN A 114 -2.27 -1.56 7.11
C ASN A 114 -3.57 -2.36 7.23
N TRP A 115 -4.24 -2.57 6.10
CA TRP A 115 -5.51 -3.30 6.05
C TRP A 115 -5.28 -4.81 6.07
N THR A 116 -4.13 -5.26 5.55
CA THR A 116 -3.65 -6.62 5.77
C THR A 116 -3.15 -6.67 7.21
N LEU A 117 -3.81 -7.49 8.04
CA LEU A 117 -3.27 -7.87 9.32
C LEU A 117 -1.85 -8.40 9.07
N ASP A 118 -0.87 -7.89 9.80
CA ASP A 118 0.45 -8.51 9.87
C ASP A 118 0.23 -9.90 10.49
N ALA A 119 -0.03 -10.90 9.64
CA ALA A 119 -0.35 -12.26 10.06
C ALA A 119 0.82 -12.96 10.79
N HIS A 120 1.94 -12.26 10.99
CA HIS A 120 3.10 -12.74 11.73
C HIS A 120 3.21 -12.22 13.17
N ARG A 121 2.24 -11.45 13.69
CA ARG A 121 2.25 -11.04 15.12
C ARG A 121 1.33 -11.83 16.03
N SER A 122 0.96 -13.05 15.65
CA SER A 122 0.30 -13.99 16.56
C SER A 122 1.33 -14.93 17.17
N VAL A 123 1.96 -14.47 18.25
CA VAL A 123 2.54 -15.38 19.24
C VAL A 123 1.41 -16.30 19.67
N PHE A 124 1.52 -17.59 19.38
CA PHE A 124 0.65 -18.62 19.94
C PHE A 124 0.84 -18.65 21.46
N THR A 125 0.17 -17.74 22.17
CA THR A 125 -0.11 -17.94 23.59
C THR A 125 -1.40 -18.74 23.65
N LEU A 126 -1.28 -20.06 23.46
CA LEU A 126 -2.33 -20.96 23.89
C LEU A 126 -2.50 -20.78 25.41
N PRO A 127 -3.72 -20.63 25.94
CA PRO A 127 -3.92 -20.75 27.37
C PRO A 127 -3.53 -22.17 27.78
N ARG A 128 -2.54 -22.29 28.67
CA ARG A 128 -2.27 -23.52 29.43
C ARG A 128 -3.55 -23.85 30.20
N ILE A 129 -4.35 -24.76 29.67
CA ILE A 129 -5.40 -25.43 30.44
C ILE A 129 -4.65 -26.30 31.45
N LEU A 130 -4.63 -25.87 32.71
CA LEU A 130 -4.27 -26.70 33.85
C LEU A 130 -5.34 -27.78 33.95
N ILE A 131 -5.01 -29.01 33.55
CA ILE A 131 -5.73 -30.19 34.00
C ILE A 131 -5.19 -30.46 35.41
N GLY A 132 -6.02 -30.19 36.42
CA GLY A 132 -5.75 -30.60 37.79
C GLY A 132 -5.89 -32.10 37.93
N ASP A 133 -4.97 -32.69 38.68
CA ASP A 133 -5.03 -34.07 39.17
C ASP A 133 -6.12 -34.26 40.24
#